data_AF-A0A495D076-F1
#
_entry.id   AF-A0A495D076-F1
#
_cell.length_a   1.000
_cell.length_b   1.000
_cell.length_c   1.000
_cell.angle_alpha   90.00
_cell.angle_beta   90.00
_cell.angle_gamma   90.00
#
_symmetry.space_group_name_H-M   'P 1'
#
loop_
_entity.id
_entity.type
_entity.pdbx_description
1 polymer ?
#
loop_
_entity_poly.entity_id
_entity_poly.type
_entity_poly.pdbx_seq_one_letter_code
_entity_poly.pdbx_strand_id
1 'polypeptide(L)'
;MRYLSAIFASAFLAACAHDPAAAPTPQASALVTEYSVSVDAALPGQRVTVGEESSFRSNGDGEMVVMVFLEDLPAGVTDLADASGTDSRTLMVGMQPSRDGDGRIVYEIHLAFQDDVEAHPFGLQDRPRLVAAEGETATVHLGQEAGEVYSRLTIDVTSHTVVD
;
A
#
# COMPACT_ATOMS: atom_id res chain seq x y z
N MET A 1 -42.64 -25.80 -76.49
CA MET A 1 -42.74 -25.75 -75.02
C MET A 1 -41.64 -26.64 -74.45
N ARG A 2 -40.62 -26.05 -73.80
CA ARG A 2 -39.51 -26.75 -73.13
C ARG A 2 -39.60 -26.40 -71.66
N TYR A 3 -39.87 -27.38 -70.81
CA TYR A 3 -39.75 -27.31 -69.36
C TYR A 3 -39.12 -28.62 -68.90
N LEU A 4 -37.95 -28.57 -68.28
CA LEU A 4 -37.77 -28.86 -66.85
C LEU A 4 -36.27 -28.74 -66.52
N SER A 5 -35.95 -27.74 -65.71
CA SER A 5 -34.71 -27.62 -64.97
C SER A 5 -34.81 -28.52 -63.73
N ALA A 6 -33.86 -29.43 -63.52
CA ALA A 6 -33.73 -30.12 -62.24
C ALA A 6 -32.91 -29.24 -61.28
N ILE A 7 -33.53 -28.94 -60.14
CA ILE A 7 -33.04 -28.08 -59.07
C ILE A 7 -32.05 -28.86 -58.20
N PHE A 8 -30.86 -28.28 -58.04
CA PHE A 8 -29.92 -28.55 -56.93
C PHE A 8 -30.40 -27.79 -55.70
N ALA A 9 -30.44 -28.46 -54.53
CA ALA A 9 -30.29 -27.91 -53.17
C ALA A 9 -30.97 -28.87 -52.17
N SER A 10 -30.53 -29.09 -50.94
CA SER A 10 -29.31 -28.82 -50.19
C SER A 10 -29.48 -29.66 -48.92
N ALA A 11 -28.45 -30.41 -48.52
CA ALA A 11 -28.47 -31.10 -47.25
C ALA A 11 -28.41 -30.06 -46.11
N PHE A 12 -29.42 -30.05 -45.24
CA PHE A 12 -29.36 -29.32 -43.96
C PHE A 12 -28.40 -30.07 -43.03
N LEU A 13 -27.18 -29.57 -42.87
CA LEU A 13 -26.34 -29.90 -41.73
C LEU A 13 -26.86 -29.10 -40.54
N ALA A 14 -27.48 -29.78 -39.59
CA ALA A 14 -27.78 -29.24 -38.27
C ALA A 14 -26.45 -29.00 -37.55
N ALA A 15 -25.98 -27.76 -37.53
CA ALA A 15 -24.89 -27.35 -36.66
C ALA A 15 -25.42 -27.29 -35.23
N CYS A 16 -25.01 -28.24 -34.39
CA CYS A 16 -25.12 -28.10 -32.94
C CYS A 16 -24.23 -26.93 -32.53
N ALA A 17 -24.83 -25.76 -32.30
CA ALA A 17 -24.18 -24.65 -31.64
C ALA A 17 -23.85 -25.11 -30.21
N HIS A 18 -22.60 -25.52 -30.00
CA HIS A 18 -22.03 -25.70 -28.68
C HIS A 18 -21.84 -24.29 -28.14
N ASP A 19 -22.70 -23.88 -27.21
CA ASP A 19 -22.57 -22.62 -26.50
C ASP A 19 -21.29 -22.73 -25.65
N PRO A 20 -20.19 -22.03 -25.98
CA PRO A 20 -19.05 -22.04 -25.09
C PRO A 20 -19.50 -21.28 -23.85
N ALA A 21 -19.76 -22.00 -22.76
CA ALA A 21 -20.03 -21.43 -21.45
C ALA A 21 -19.10 -20.23 -21.26
N ALA A 22 -19.70 -19.03 -21.17
CA ALA A 22 -18.96 -17.80 -20.94
C ALA A 22 -18.01 -18.07 -19.78
N ALA A 23 -16.70 -17.96 -20.03
CA ALA A 23 -15.72 -18.07 -18.97
C ALA A 23 -16.17 -17.08 -17.87
N PRO A 24 -16.20 -17.49 -16.59
CA PRO A 24 -16.54 -16.56 -15.53
C PRO A 24 -15.62 -15.36 -15.67
N THR A 25 -16.22 -14.18 -15.85
CA THR A 25 -15.46 -12.93 -15.88
C THR A 25 -14.64 -12.90 -14.59
N PRO A 26 -13.30 -12.74 -14.64
CA PRO A 26 -12.52 -12.63 -13.42
C PRO A 26 -13.10 -11.50 -12.59
N GLN A 27 -13.62 -11.82 -11.40
CA GLN A 27 -14.13 -10.81 -10.49
C GLN A 27 -12.96 -9.93 -10.07
N ALA A 28 -13.15 -8.61 -10.17
CA ALA A 28 -12.13 -7.68 -9.71
C ALA A 28 -11.98 -7.84 -8.20
N SER A 29 -10.77 -8.17 -7.75
CA SER A 29 -10.43 -8.27 -6.34
C SER A 29 -9.68 -7.01 -5.91
N ALA A 30 -10.13 -6.36 -4.85
CA ALA A 30 -9.43 -5.24 -4.22
C ALA A 30 -8.74 -5.68 -2.91
N LEU A 31 -7.77 -4.89 -2.46
CA LEU A 31 -7.25 -4.94 -1.09
C LEU A 31 -7.89 -3.83 -0.28
N VAL A 32 -8.45 -4.18 0.87
CA VAL A 32 -8.70 -3.22 1.94
C VAL A 32 -7.52 -3.32 2.90
N THR A 33 -6.83 -2.20 3.13
CA THR A 33 -5.67 -2.11 4.00
C THR A 33 -6.00 -1.22 5.18
N GLU A 34 -5.91 -1.76 6.38
CA GLU A 34 -5.95 -1.04 7.64
C GLU A 34 -4.51 -0.69 8.03
N TYR A 35 -4.31 0.50 8.57
CA TYR A 35 -3.00 0.95 9.01
C TYR A 35 -3.08 1.73 10.32
N SER A 36 -1.98 1.67 11.08
CA SER A 36 -1.69 2.58 12.18
C SER A 36 -0.26 3.11 12.01
N VAL A 37 -0.10 4.43 12.06
CA VAL A 37 1.20 5.11 11.99
C VAL A 37 1.34 5.94 13.25
N SER A 38 2.39 5.73 14.03
CA SER A 38 2.59 6.48 15.28
C SER A 38 4.05 6.81 15.53
N VAL A 39 4.27 7.94 16.20
CA VAL A 39 5.57 8.38 16.71
C VAL A 39 5.48 8.49 18.22
N ASP A 40 6.46 7.91 18.91
CA ASP A 40 6.72 8.14 20.33
C ASP A 40 8.18 8.60 20.50
N ALA A 41 8.39 9.78 21.09
CA ALA A 41 9.71 10.34 21.30
C ALA A 41 9.85 11.05 22.64
N ALA A 42 11.02 10.89 23.26
CA ALA A 42 11.48 11.72 24.36
C ALA A 42 12.68 12.54 23.86
N LEU A 43 12.50 13.84 23.75
CA LEU A 43 13.55 14.80 23.38
C LEU A 43 13.89 15.66 24.62
N PRO A 44 15.01 16.40 24.63
CA PRO A 44 15.34 17.33 25.70
C PRO A 44 14.19 18.27 26.04
N GLY A 45 13.62 18.12 27.24
CA GLY A 45 12.56 18.98 27.76
C GLY A 45 11.16 18.77 27.16
N GLN A 46 10.98 17.81 26.24
CA GLN A 46 9.68 17.55 25.62
C GLN A 46 9.43 16.06 25.35
N ARG A 47 8.16 15.66 25.39
CA ARG A 47 7.70 14.35 24.93
C ARG A 47 6.72 14.54 23.79
N VAL A 48 6.85 13.72 22.75
CA VAL A 48 6.01 13.77 21.56
C VAL A 48 5.36 12.41 21.40
N THR A 49 4.03 12.41 21.31
CA THR A 49 3.26 11.23 20.96
C THR A 49 2.19 11.66 19.96
N VAL A 50 2.29 11.17 18.72
CA VAL A 50 1.32 11.45 17.65
C VAL A 50 1.03 10.16 16.90
N GLY A 51 -0.17 10.02 16.34
CA GLY A 51 -0.47 8.91 15.46
C GLY A 51 -1.76 9.09 14.70
N GLU A 52 -1.87 8.33 13.61
CA GLU A 52 -3.03 8.26 12.73
C GLU A 52 -3.36 6.79 12.46
N GLU A 53 -4.65 6.47 12.43
CA GLU A 53 -5.15 5.14 12.13
C GLU A 53 -6.32 5.28 11.16
N SER A 54 -6.29 4.50 10.08
CA SER A 54 -7.36 4.51 9.08
C SER A 54 -7.31 3.27 8.21
N SER A 55 -8.12 3.27 7.15
CA SER A 55 -8.07 2.26 6.12
C SER A 55 -8.22 2.86 4.74
N PHE A 56 -7.75 2.13 3.73
CA PHE A 56 -7.92 2.50 2.34
C PHE A 56 -8.13 1.27 1.47
N ARG A 57 -8.69 1.51 0.28
CA ARG A 57 -8.90 0.48 -0.72
C ARG A 57 -7.96 0.68 -1.89
N SER A 58 -7.30 -0.38 -2.34
CA SER A 58 -6.48 -0.42 -3.55
C SER A 58 -6.78 -1.67 -4.37
N ASN A 59 -6.31 -1.73 -5.60
CA ASN A 59 -6.33 -2.93 -6.43
C ASN A 59 -5.14 -3.88 -6.15
N GLY A 60 -4.14 -3.45 -5.38
CA GLY A 60 -2.97 -4.25 -5.00
C GLY A 60 -2.00 -4.54 -6.14
N ASP A 61 -1.95 -3.68 -7.16
CA ASP A 61 -0.96 -3.77 -8.26
C ASP A 61 0.33 -2.98 -7.97
N GLY A 62 0.36 -2.22 -6.87
CA GLY A 62 1.47 -1.34 -6.51
C GLY A 62 1.44 0.03 -7.18
N GLU A 63 0.38 0.47 -7.86
CA GLU A 63 0.33 1.81 -8.44
C GLU A 63 -0.07 2.88 -7.42
N MET A 64 -0.90 2.51 -6.45
CA MET A 64 -1.43 3.44 -5.44
C MET A 64 -0.49 3.59 -4.26
N VAL A 65 -0.17 4.84 -3.91
CA VAL A 65 0.51 5.21 -2.67
C VAL A 65 -0.45 6.02 -1.80
N VAL A 66 -0.69 5.58 -0.57
CA VAL A 66 -1.44 6.35 0.43
C VAL A 66 -0.48 7.09 1.34
N MET A 67 -0.67 8.40 1.45
CA MET A 67 0.16 9.26 2.28
C MET A 67 -0.56 9.60 3.57
N VAL A 68 0.13 9.41 4.69
CA VAL A 68 -0.23 9.86 6.04
C VAL A 68 0.68 11.03 6.41
N PHE A 69 0.14 12.04 7.09
CA PHE A 69 0.88 13.25 7.43
C PHE A 69 0.93 13.40 8.95
N LEU A 70 2.13 13.31 9.52
CA LEU A 70 2.37 13.66 10.91
C LEU A 70 2.91 15.09 10.94
N GLU A 71 2.02 16.04 11.15
CA GLU A 71 2.30 17.47 11.12
C GLU A 71 2.98 17.97 12.41
N ASP A 72 3.67 19.11 12.30
CA ASP A 72 4.28 19.84 13.42
C ASP A 72 5.21 18.99 14.31
N LEU A 73 5.87 17.98 13.74
CA LEU A 73 6.85 17.17 14.46
C LEU A 73 8.14 17.97 14.68
N PRO A 74 8.67 18.05 15.91
CA PRO A 74 10.00 18.60 16.12
C PRO A 74 11.03 17.87 15.26
N ALA A 75 11.95 18.59 14.60
CA ALA A 75 12.95 18.00 13.69
C ALA A 75 13.76 16.87 14.37
N GLY A 76 14.03 17.04 15.67
CA GLY A 76 14.64 16.05 16.56
C GLY A 76 13.96 14.67 16.58
N VAL A 77 12.68 14.57 16.21
CA VAL A 77 11.96 13.29 16.09
C VAL A 77 12.56 12.41 15.00
N THR A 78 13.01 12.99 13.90
CA THR A 78 13.50 12.25 12.73
C THR A 78 15.02 12.30 12.58
N ASP A 79 15.68 13.21 13.29
CA ASP A 79 17.14 13.28 13.41
C ASP A 79 17.54 13.77 14.81
N LEU A 80 18.00 12.84 15.66
CA LEU A 80 18.46 13.20 17.02
C LEU A 80 19.62 14.20 17.05
N ALA A 81 20.34 14.44 15.96
CA ALA A 81 21.32 15.53 15.90
C ALA A 81 20.67 16.91 16.13
N ASP A 82 19.38 17.05 15.84
CA ASP A 82 18.58 18.24 16.06
C ASP A 82 17.61 18.11 17.25
N ALA A 83 17.91 17.24 18.21
CA ALA A 83 17.03 17.00 19.37
C ALA A 83 16.78 18.25 20.23
N SER A 84 17.69 19.22 20.21
CA SER A 84 17.54 20.50 20.92
C SER A 84 17.01 21.65 20.03
N GLY A 85 16.74 21.36 18.76
CA GLY A 85 16.21 22.32 17.80
C GLY A 85 14.78 22.74 18.13
N THR A 86 14.38 23.88 17.59
CA THR A 86 13.01 24.40 17.68
C THR A 86 12.22 24.25 16.39
N ASP A 87 12.88 23.77 15.33
CA ASP A 87 12.27 23.63 14.02
C ASP A 87 11.29 22.46 14.04
N SER A 88 10.19 22.62 13.28
CA SER A 88 9.14 21.62 13.13
C SER A 88 8.96 21.29 11.66
N ARG A 89 8.58 20.05 11.37
CA ARG A 89 8.40 19.53 10.02
C ARG A 89 7.19 18.59 9.96
N THR A 90 6.63 18.46 8.77
CA THR A 90 5.60 17.44 8.50
C THR A 90 6.26 16.21 7.92
N LEU A 91 6.18 15.07 8.62
CA LEU A 91 6.63 13.78 8.12
C LEU A 91 5.51 13.15 7.28
N MET A 92 5.86 12.80 6.04
CA MET A 92 5.01 12.05 5.13
C MET A 92 5.36 10.57 5.20
N VAL A 93 4.37 9.74 5.50
CA VAL A 93 4.48 8.28 5.51
C VAL A 93 3.62 7.71 4.39
N GLY A 94 4.27 7.28 3.33
CA GLY A 94 3.65 6.65 2.17
C GLY A 94 3.60 5.13 2.29
N MET A 95 2.46 4.52 1.99
CA MET A 95 2.26 3.08 1.97
C MET A 95 1.80 2.65 0.58
N GLN A 96 2.54 1.73 -0.03
CA GLN A 96 2.28 1.23 -1.37
C GLN A 96 2.12 -0.31 -1.33
N PRO A 97 0.87 -0.82 -1.23
CA PRO A 97 0.62 -2.25 -1.22
C PRO A 97 0.63 -2.83 -2.63
N SER A 98 1.25 -4.00 -2.78
CA SER A 98 1.20 -4.83 -3.99
C SER A 98 1.04 -6.30 -3.61
N ARG A 99 0.42 -7.10 -4.47
CA ARG A 99 0.41 -8.56 -4.34
C ARG A 99 1.64 -9.14 -5.03
N ASP A 100 2.32 -10.06 -4.37
CA ASP A 100 3.35 -10.86 -5.03
C ASP A 100 2.75 -12.11 -5.71
N GLY A 101 3.59 -12.84 -6.46
CA GLY A 101 3.18 -14.02 -7.21
C GLY A 101 2.76 -15.21 -6.32
N ASP A 102 3.10 -15.20 -5.04
CA ASP A 102 2.79 -16.24 -4.07
C ASP A 102 1.52 -15.91 -3.25
N GLY A 103 0.87 -14.78 -3.56
CA GLY A 103 -0.34 -14.33 -2.87
C GLY A 103 -0.08 -13.59 -1.57
N ARG A 104 1.18 -13.25 -1.25
CA ARG A 104 1.49 -12.37 -0.12
C ARG A 104 1.30 -10.92 -0.52
N ILE A 105 1.14 -10.06 0.49
CA ILE A 105 1.06 -8.63 0.31
C ILE A 105 2.40 -8.02 0.69
N VAL A 106 2.95 -7.25 -0.24
CA VAL A 106 4.18 -6.49 -0.08
C VAL A 106 3.81 -5.02 0.11
N TYR A 107 4.36 -4.39 1.14
CA TYR A 107 4.21 -2.95 1.37
C TYR A 107 5.57 -2.29 1.21
N GLU A 108 5.67 -1.36 0.27
CA GLU A 108 6.78 -0.41 0.24
C GLU A 108 6.42 0.83 1.06
N ILE A 109 7.28 1.19 2.00
CA ILE A 109 7.12 2.34 2.87
C ILE A 109 8.00 3.48 2.38
N HIS A 110 7.37 4.63 2.10
CA HIS A 110 8.03 5.85 1.66
C HIS A 110 8.05 6.84 2.82
N LEU A 111 9.21 7.41 3.12
CA LEU A 111 9.36 8.43 4.14
C LEU A 111 10.00 9.66 3.52
N ALA A 112 9.40 10.82 3.74
CA ALA A 112 9.86 12.10 3.22
C ALA A 112 9.34 13.23 4.11
N PHE A 113 9.89 14.43 4.00
CA PHE A 113 9.24 15.62 4.54
C PHE A 113 8.41 16.31 3.46
N GLN A 114 7.30 16.95 3.87
CA GLN A 114 6.41 17.66 2.95
C GLN A 114 7.10 18.76 2.14
N ASP A 115 8.11 19.40 2.74
CA ASP A 115 8.88 20.49 2.17
C ASP A 115 10.24 20.04 1.57
N ASP A 116 10.65 18.79 1.80
CA ASP A 116 11.92 18.24 1.32
C ASP A 116 11.82 16.72 1.13
N VAL A 117 11.57 16.33 -0.11
CA VAL A 117 11.41 14.91 -0.50
C VAL A 117 12.74 14.18 -0.71
N GLU A 118 13.86 14.90 -0.76
CA GLU A 118 15.21 14.34 -0.91
C GLU A 118 15.88 14.09 0.46
N ALA A 119 15.25 14.56 1.54
CA ALA A 119 15.69 14.26 2.89
C ALA A 119 15.52 12.77 3.22
N HIS A 120 16.29 12.32 4.21
CA HIS A 120 16.32 10.93 4.66
C HIS A 120 15.89 10.86 6.13
N PRO A 121 14.58 10.89 6.45
CA PRO A 121 14.09 10.74 7.81
C PRO A 121 14.67 9.48 8.46
N PHE A 122 15.06 9.58 9.73
CA PHE A 122 15.73 8.50 10.48
C PHE A 122 17.06 8.02 9.87
N GLY A 123 17.65 8.80 8.94
CA GLY A 123 18.89 8.46 8.23
C GLY A 123 18.75 7.31 7.23
N LEU A 124 17.53 6.93 6.86
CA LEU A 124 17.27 5.79 5.99
C LEU A 124 17.66 6.09 4.54
N GLN A 125 18.57 5.29 3.98
CA GLN A 125 18.95 5.35 2.57
C GLN A 125 18.04 4.49 1.68
N ASP A 126 17.51 3.40 2.24
CA ASP A 126 16.65 2.45 1.56
C ASP A 126 15.23 2.52 2.13
N ARG A 127 14.25 2.21 1.28
CA ARG A 127 12.83 2.14 1.67
C ARG A 127 12.56 0.85 2.44
N PRO A 128 11.94 0.92 3.64
CA PRO A 128 11.49 -0.28 4.32
C PRO A 128 10.49 -1.05 3.47
N ARG A 129 10.66 -2.38 3.43
CA ARG A 129 9.76 -3.29 2.73
C ARG A 129 9.22 -4.30 3.71
N LEU A 130 7.89 -4.42 3.76
CA LEU A 130 7.17 -5.37 4.60
C LEU A 130 6.51 -6.44 3.73
N VAL A 131 6.43 -7.67 4.23
CA VAL A 131 5.77 -8.78 3.55
C VAL A 131 4.93 -9.56 4.56
N ALA A 132 3.63 -9.65 4.33
CA ALA A 132 2.69 -10.34 5.20
C ALA A 132 1.76 -11.26 4.40
N ALA A 133 1.26 -12.33 5.03
CA ALA A 133 0.12 -13.03 4.46
C ALA A 133 -1.16 -12.20 4.65
N GLU A 134 -2.22 -12.57 3.93
CA GLU A 134 -3.52 -11.90 4.10
C GLU A 134 -4.04 -12.04 5.54
N GLY A 135 -4.46 -10.92 6.12
CA GLY A 135 -4.90 -10.83 7.50
C GLY A 135 -3.83 -10.91 8.58
N GLU A 136 -2.55 -11.02 8.21
CA GLU A 136 -1.44 -10.82 9.14
C GLU A 136 -1.03 -9.35 9.18
N THR A 137 -0.72 -8.86 10.38
CA THR A 137 -0.15 -7.52 10.56
C THR A 137 1.35 -7.56 10.30
N ALA A 138 1.80 -6.71 9.39
CA ALA A 138 3.20 -6.40 9.17
C ALA A 138 3.55 -5.10 9.93
N THR A 139 4.65 -5.13 10.68
CA THR A 139 5.09 -3.98 11.49
C THR A 139 6.49 -3.56 11.09
N VAL A 140 6.71 -2.25 10.96
CA VAL A 140 8.05 -1.66 10.98
C VAL A 140 8.20 -0.76 12.19
N HIS A 141 9.34 -0.90 12.88
CA HIS A 141 9.80 0.03 13.90
C HIS A 141 11.08 0.70 13.41
N LEU A 142 11.05 2.02 13.31
CA LEU A 142 12.22 2.84 13.01
C LEU A 142 12.49 3.69 14.23
N GLY A 143 13.73 3.73 14.68
CA GLY A 143 14.04 4.51 15.87
C GLY A 143 15.50 4.89 15.99
N GLN A 144 15.71 5.92 16.78
CA GLN A 144 17.00 6.45 17.16
C GLN A 144 17.01 6.61 18.68
N GLU A 145 18.11 6.23 19.33
CA GLU A 145 18.23 6.25 20.78
C GLU A 145 19.61 6.76 21.19
N ALA A 146 19.65 7.68 22.16
CA ALA A 146 20.85 8.28 22.74
C ALA A 146 20.64 8.49 24.25
N GLY A 147 20.74 7.41 25.02
CA GLY A 147 20.49 7.44 26.47
C GLY A 147 19.00 7.60 26.77
N GLU A 148 18.61 8.68 27.44
CA GLU A 148 17.21 8.99 27.76
C GLU A 148 16.47 9.69 26.61
N VAL A 149 17.19 10.13 25.58
CA VAL A 149 16.63 10.73 24.37
C VAL A 149 16.35 9.63 23.36
N TYR A 150 15.12 9.53 22.89
CA TYR A 150 14.72 8.56 21.87
C TYR A 150 13.64 9.10 20.95
N SER A 151 13.54 8.49 19.77
CA SER A 151 12.39 8.62 18.88
C SER A 151 12.11 7.28 18.22
N ARG A 152 10.83 6.94 18.10
CA ARG A 152 10.35 5.69 17.50
C ARG A 152 9.13 5.94 16.64
N LEU A 153 9.25 5.70 15.34
CA LEU A 153 8.15 5.57 14.40
C LEU A 153 7.74 4.09 14.32
N THR A 154 6.45 3.82 14.51
CA THR A 154 5.84 2.50 14.32
C THR A 154 4.79 2.60 13.23
N ILE A 155 4.84 1.66 12.27
CA ILE A 155 3.84 1.52 11.23
C ILE A 155 3.37 0.07 11.23
N ASP A 156 2.08 -0.11 11.47
CA ASP A 156 1.39 -1.38 11.38
C ASP A 156 0.47 -1.36 10.16
N VAL A 157 0.52 -2.42 9.36
CA VAL A 157 -0.33 -2.59 8.17
C VAL A 157 -0.92 -3.99 8.13
N THR A 158 -2.20 -4.09 7.83
CA THR A 158 -2.90 -5.37 7.63
C THR A 158 -3.82 -5.23 6.42
N SER A 159 -3.84 -6.21 5.52
CA SER A 159 -4.75 -6.18 4.37
C SER A 159 -5.55 -7.47 4.21
N HIS A 160 -6.74 -7.29 3.66
CA HIS A 160 -7.66 -8.37 3.28
C HIS A 160 -8.14 -8.18 1.84
N THR A 161 -8.34 -9.29 1.14
CA THR A 161 -8.91 -9.28 -0.20
C THR A 161 -10.42 -9.20 -0.14
N VAL A 162 -11.00 -8.26 -0.87
CA VAL A 162 -12.45 -8.15 -1.05
C VAL A 162 -12.81 -8.35 -2.52
N VAL A 163 -13.89 -9.07 -2.77
CA VAL A 163 -14.41 -9.34 -4.12
C VAL A 163 -15.62 -8.45 -4.35
N ASP A 164 -15.65 -7.75 -5.47
CA ASP A 164 -16.82 -6.97 -5.92
C ASP A 164 -17.91 -7.83 -6.60
#